data_AF-A0A6C0CBS6-F1
#
_entry.id   AF-A0A6C0CBS6-F1
#
_cell.length_a   1.000
_cell.length_b   1.000
_cell.length_c   1.000
_cell.angle_alpha   90.00
_cell.angle_beta   90.00
_cell.angle_gamma   90.00
#
_symmetry.space_group_name_H-M   'P 1'
#
loop_
_entity.id
_entity.type
_entity.pdbx_description
1 polymer ?
#
loop_
_entity_poly.entity_id
_entity_poly.type
_entity_poly.pdbx_seq_one_letter_code
_entity_poly.pdbx_strand_id
1 'polypeptide(L)'
;MNNKASKENKDCIHAEVDCINRLKKSEKVVPINLLVFRTNNNGSNLMNAKPCINCINAINFTLKRKNYKLKKLSYTNEDGEICVLC
;
A
#
# COMPACT_ATOMS: atom_id res chain seq x y z
N MET A 1 16.23 -14.18 8.89
CA MET A 1 15.36 -13.99 7.72
C MET A 1 15.98 -12.90 6.86
N ASN A 2 16.45 -13.23 5.65
CA ASN A 2 17.13 -12.26 4.78
C ASN A 2 16.11 -11.54 3.89
N ASN A 3 15.66 -10.36 4.32
CA ASN A 3 14.93 -9.43 3.46
C ASN A 3 15.93 -8.77 2.49
N LYS A 4 16.41 -9.51 1.49
CA LYS A 4 17.15 -8.91 0.37
C LYS A 4 16.12 -8.45 -0.66
N ALA A 5 16.16 -7.17 -1.01
CA ALA A 5 15.52 -6.69 -2.23
C ALA A 5 16.03 -7.53 -3.41
N SER A 6 15.13 -7.99 -4.28
CA SER A 6 15.48 -8.81 -5.45
C SER A 6 16.51 -8.06 -6.30
N LYS A 7 17.59 -8.75 -6.72
CA LYS A 7 18.70 -8.18 -7.50
C LYS A 7 18.26 -7.58 -8.84
N GLU A 8 17.10 -8.02 -9.34
CA GLU A 8 16.43 -7.47 -10.51
C GLU A 8 14.99 -7.14 -10.11
N ASN A 9 14.72 -5.88 -9.79
CA ASN A 9 13.35 -5.42 -9.58
C ASN A 9 12.71 -5.14 -10.95
N LYS A 10 12.28 -6.19 -11.65
CA LYS A 10 11.37 -6.06 -12.81
C LYS A 10 9.93 -5.77 -12.37
N ASP A 11 9.70 -5.69 -11.06
CA ASP A 11 8.40 -5.37 -10.49
C ASP A 11 8.16 -3.86 -10.61
N CYS A 12 7.51 -3.47 -11.71
CA CYS A 12 7.02 -2.12 -11.92
C CYS A 12 5.84 -1.77 -10.98
N ILE A 13 5.44 -2.67 -10.09
CA ILE A 13 4.26 -2.54 -9.24
C ILE A 13 4.72 -2.26 -7.80
N HIS A 14 4.19 -1.20 -7.20
CA HIS A 14 4.49 -0.90 -5.80
C HIS A 14 3.71 -1.83 -4.85
N ALA A 15 4.23 -1.99 -3.64
CA ALA A 15 3.67 -2.86 -2.62
C ALA A 15 2.19 -2.56 -2.30
N GLU A 16 1.79 -1.29 -2.29
CA GLU A 16 0.40 -0.90 -2.05
C GLU A 16 -0.56 -1.41 -3.15
N VAL A 17 -0.12 -1.43 -4.41
CA VAL A 17 -0.94 -1.92 -5.53
C VAL A 17 -0.99 -3.44 -5.55
N ASP A 18 0.15 -4.10 -5.31
CA ASP A 18 0.21 -5.57 -5.20
C ASP A 18 -0.70 -6.09 -4.07
N CYS A 19 -0.68 -5.43 -2.91
CA CYS A 19 -1.54 -5.75 -1.78
C CYS A 19 -3.03 -5.75 -2.17
N ILE A 20 -3.48 -4.70 -2.84
CA ILE A 20 -4.88 -4.56 -3.28
C ILE A 20 -5.21 -5.56 -4.41
N ASN A 21 -4.25 -5.89 -5.27
CA ASN A 21 -4.40 -6.91 -6.30
C ASN A 21 -4.58 -8.32 -5.74
N ARG A 22 -4.04 -8.62 -4.55
CA ARG A 22 -4.24 -9.91 -3.87
C ARG A 22 -5.61 -10.06 -3.19
N LEU A 23 -6.33 -8.96 -2.95
CA LEU A 23 -7.68 -9.03 -2.35
C LEU A 23 -8.64 -9.85 -3.23
N LYS A 24 -9.39 -10.78 -2.64
CA LYS A 24 -10.46 -11.47 -3.35
C LYS A 24 -11.63 -10.52 -3.58
N LYS A 25 -12.34 -10.66 -4.72
CA LYS A 25 -13.57 -9.89 -4.98
C LYS A 25 -14.59 -10.22 -3.89
N SER A 26 -15.19 -9.19 -3.31
CA SER A 26 -16.27 -9.36 -2.35
C SER A 26 -17.62 -9.38 -3.07
N GLU A 27 -18.58 -10.16 -2.56
CA GLU A 27 -19.97 -10.15 -3.05
C GLU A 27 -20.71 -8.87 -2.62
N LYS A 28 -20.34 -8.32 -1.46
CA LYS A 28 -20.92 -7.10 -0.88
C LYS A 28 -19.91 -5.96 -0.88
N VAL A 29 -20.39 -4.72 -0.83
CA VAL A 29 -19.51 -3.56 -0.68
C VAL A 29 -18.90 -3.56 0.72
N VAL A 30 -17.60 -3.82 0.81
CA VAL A 30 -16.88 -3.89 2.09
C VAL A 30 -16.02 -2.63 2.27
N PRO A 31 -16.20 -1.87 3.36
CA PRO A 31 -15.31 -0.76 3.66
C PRO A 31 -13.96 -1.25 4.19
N ILE A 32 -12.85 -0.66 3.73
CA ILE A 32 -11.50 -1.01 4.19
C ILE A 32 -10.69 0.24 4.53
N ASN A 33 -9.73 0.07 5.43
CA ASN A 33 -8.66 1.03 5.70
C ASN A 33 -7.35 0.45 5.17
N LEU A 34 -6.55 1.27 4.49
CA LEU A 34 -5.24 0.88 3.97
C LEU A 34 -4.16 1.61 4.76
N LEU A 35 -3.17 0.87 5.28
CA LEU A 35 -1.98 1.41 5.91
C LEU A 35 -0.76 0.97 5.11
N VAL A 36 0.04 1.93 4.64
CA VAL A 36 1.27 1.69 3.89
C VAL A 36 2.45 2.16 4.74
N PHE A 37 3.30 1.25 5.16
CA PHE A 37 4.49 1.59 5.92
C PHE A 37 5.70 0.89 5.32
N ARG A 38 6.86 1.53 5.48
CA ARG A 38 8.14 0.99 5.03
C ARG A 38 9.09 1.01 6.21
N THR A 39 9.89 -0.04 6.36
CA THR A 39 10.99 -0.07 7.33
C THR A 39 12.33 0.03 6.61
N ASN A 40 13.36 0.46 7.32
CA ASN A 40 14.74 0.28 6.85
C ASN A 40 15.14 -1.21 6.83
N ASN A 41 16.28 -1.53 6.23
CA ASN A 41 16.77 -2.92 6.14
C ASN A 41 16.99 -3.59 7.51
N ASN A 42 17.22 -2.78 8.56
CA ASN A 42 17.40 -3.26 9.93
C ASN A 42 16.10 -3.38 10.71
N GLY A 43 14.96 -2.95 10.15
CA GLY A 43 13.66 -2.92 10.83
C GLY A 43 13.53 -1.91 11.98
N SER A 44 14.53 -1.07 12.22
CA SER A 44 14.62 -0.19 13.40
C SER A 44 13.87 1.12 13.23
N ASN A 45 13.72 1.59 12.00
CA ASN A 45 13.09 2.88 11.70
C ASN A 45 12.02 2.72 10.62
N LEU A 46 10.91 3.43 10.80
CA LEU A 46 9.92 3.64 9.75
C LEU A 46 10.46 4.68 8.77
N MET A 47 10.22 4.45 7.49
CA MET A 47 10.64 5.30 6.38
C MET A 47 9.41 5.83 5.66
N ASN A 48 9.64 6.86 4.84
CA ASN A 48 8.59 7.38 3.97
C ASN A 48 8.03 6.28 3.05
N ALA A 49 6.72 6.10 3.15
CA ALA A 49 5.92 5.14 2.41
C ALA A 49 4.72 5.81 1.74
N LYS A 50 4.82 7.13 1.49
CA LYS A 50 3.79 7.87 0.78
C LYS A 50 3.53 7.24 -0.60
N PRO A 51 2.30 6.77 -0.89
CA PRO A 51 2.00 6.20 -2.19
C PRO A 51 2.03 7.28 -3.27
N CYS A 52 2.49 6.92 -4.47
CA CYS A 52 2.47 7.83 -5.60
C CYS A 52 1.05 7.97 -6.19
N ILE A 53 0.81 9.02 -6.99
CA ILE A 53 -0.50 9.28 -7.60
C ILE A 53 -1.00 8.12 -8.46
N ASN A 54 -0.09 7.45 -9.19
CA ASN A 54 -0.44 6.29 -10.01
C ASN A 54 -0.91 5.11 -9.16
N CYS A 55 -0.29 4.90 -7.99
CA CYS A 55 -0.71 3.86 -7.06
C CYS A 55 -2.07 4.19 -6.45
N ILE A 56 -2.31 5.44 -6.03
CA ILE A 56 -3.62 5.87 -5.52
C ILE A 56 -4.72 5.62 -6.57
N ASN A 57 -4.47 5.97 -7.83
CA ASN A 57 -5.41 5.73 -8.93
C ASN A 57 -5.67 4.22 -9.14
N ALA A 58 -4.61 3.41 -9.16
CA ALA A 58 -4.71 1.96 -9.31
C ALA A 58 -5.46 1.30 -8.14
N ILE A 59 -5.21 1.75 -6.90
CA ILE A 59 -5.90 1.29 -5.68
C ILE A 59 -7.39 1.59 -5.79
N ASN A 60 -7.77 2.83 -6.10
CA ASN A 60 -9.17 3.23 -6.21
C ASN A 60 -9.91 2.45 -7.31
N PHE A 61 -9.28 2.29 -8.48
CA PHE A 61 -9.84 1.51 -9.58
C PHE A 61 -10.03 0.04 -9.19
N THR A 62 -9.01 -0.58 -8.60
CA THR A 62 -9.02 -2.01 -8.25
C THR A 62 -10.01 -2.30 -7.12
N LEU A 63 -10.09 -1.43 -6.11
CA LEU A 63 -11.06 -1.56 -5.02
C LEU A 63 -12.49 -1.48 -5.52
N LYS A 64 -12.80 -0.50 -6.38
CA LYS A 64 -14.12 -0.38 -7.00
C LYS A 64 -14.50 -1.64 -7.77
N ARG A 65 -13.59 -2.18 -8.58
CA ARG A 65 -13.80 -3.42 -9.34
C ARG A 65 -14.03 -4.65 -8.45
N LYS A 66 -13.48 -4.65 -7.24
CA LYS A 66 -13.55 -5.76 -6.27
C LYS A 66 -14.65 -5.61 -5.21
N ASN A 67 -15.53 -4.61 -5.33
CA ASN A 67 -16.56 -4.27 -4.34
C ASN A 67 -15.98 -3.88 -2.97
N TYR A 68 -14.90 -3.11 -2.96
CA TYR A 68 -14.40 -2.48 -1.74
C TYR A 68 -14.52 -0.96 -1.81
N LYS A 69 -14.76 -0.35 -0.65
CA LYS A 69 -14.76 1.11 -0.48
C LYS A 69 -13.60 1.50 0.42
N LEU A 70 -12.65 2.26 -0.11
CA LEU A 70 -11.58 2.83 0.69
C LEU A 70 -12.17 3.89 1.63
N LYS A 71 -12.02 3.70 2.94
CA LYS A 71 -12.45 4.66 3.97
C LYS A 71 -11.32 5.57 4.41
N LYS A 72 -10.12 5.01 4.58
CA LYS A 72 -8.96 5.74 5.06
C LYS A 72 -7.72 5.13 4.42
N LEU A 73 -6.86 5.98 3.88
CA LEU A 73 -5.51 5.61 3.49
C LEU A 73 -4.54 6.30 4.43
N SER A 74 -3.63 5.54 5.03
CA SER A 74 -2.61 6.05 5.94
C SER A 74 -1.25 5.58 5.49
N TYR A 75 -0.24 6.42 5.66
CA TYR A 75 1.12 6.10 5.28
C TYR A 75 2.13 6.65 6.28
N THR A 76 3.31 6.05 6.36
CA THR A 76 4.41 6.62 7.15
C THR A 76 5.13 7.72 6.38
N ASN A 77 5.36 8.89 6.99
CA ASN A 77 6.17 9.97 6.40
C ASN A 77 7.68 9.72 6.61
N GLU A 78 8.50 10.70 6.27
CA GLU A 78 9.96 10.65 6.42
C GLU A 78 10.43 10.58 7.88
N ASP A 79 9.66 11.15 8.80
CA ASP A 79 9.90 11.08 10.25
C ASP A 79 9.40 9.78 10.90
N GLY A 80 8.76 8.90 10.12
CA GLY A 80 8.18 7.66 10.60
C GLY A 80 6.82 7.82 11.29
N GLU A 81 6.22 9.01 11.22
CA GLU A 81 4.88 9.27 11.73
C GLU A 81 3.80 8.83 10.73
N ILE A 82 2.62 8.45 11.25
CA ILE A 82 1.51 8.01 10.41
C ILE A 82 0.70 9.24 9.94
N CYS A 83 0.83 9.56 8.67
CA CYS A 83 -0.01 10.55 7.98
C CYS A 83 -1.25 9.89 7.39
N VAL A 84 -2.33 10.66 7.26
CA VAL A 84 -3.57 10.23 6.60
C VAL A 84 -3.70 10.95 5.27
N LEU A 85 -3.93 10.18 4.21
CA LEU A 85 -4.34 10.70 2.91
C LEU A 85 -5.88 10.66 2.88
N CYS A 86 -6.50 11.83 2.97
CA CYS A 86 -7.95 12.01 2.90
C CYS A 86 -8.47 11.90 1.47
#